data_AF-A0A2P4R7A5-F1
#
_entry.id   AF-A0A2P4R7A5-F1
#
_cell.length_a   1.000
_cell.length_b   1.000
_cell.length_c   1.000
_cell.angle_alpha   90.00
_cell.angle_beta   90.00
_cell.angle_gamma   90.00
#
_symmetry.space_group_name_H-M   'P 1'
#
loop_
_entity.id
_entity.type
_entity.pdbx_description
1 polymer ?
#
loop_
_entity_poly.entity_id
_entity_poly.type
_entity_poly.pdbx_seq_one_letter_code
_entity_poly.pdbx_strand_id
1 'polypeptide(L)' 'MLIQPHIPDTWTSLKFMINWRGAKVRIHVTHDNFSILSNKKLQFINYGQNYQIEPQEKMEIPLKK' A
#
# COMPACT_ATOMS: atom_id res chain seq x y z
N MET A 1 6.13 -7.15 -5.62
CA MET A 1 6.24 -6.77 -4.19
C MET A 1 5.04 -7.36 -3.47
N LEU A 2 5.23 -7.96 -2.30
CA LEU A 2 4.14 -8.45 -1.45
C LEU A 2 3.84 -7.38 -0.40
N ILE A 3 2.58 -7.00 -0.22
CA ILE A 3 2.15 -6.02 0.79
C ILE A 3 1.02 -6.65 1.61
N GLN A 4 1.26 -6.84 2.91
CA GLN A 4 0.29 -7.37 3.86
C GLN A 4 0.27 -6.44 5.07
N PRO A 5 -0.45 -5.30 4.95
CA PRO A 5 -0.45 -4.29 5.98
C PRO A 5 -1.20 -4.79 7.23
N HIS A 6 -0.55 -4.61 8.38
CA HIS A 6 -1.10 -4.81 9.71
C HIS A 6 -0.60 -3.66 10.59
N ILE A 7 -1.47 -3.10 11.43
CA ILE A 7 -1.11 -2.08 12.42
C ILE A 7 -1.58 -2.54 13.80
N PRO A 8 -0.81 -2.28 14.88
CA PRO A 8 -1.26 -2.59 16.23
C PRO A 8 -2.54 -1.86 16.60
N ASP A 9 -3.38 -2.45 17.45
CA ASP A 9 -4.64 -1.85 17.92
C ASP A 9 -4.45 -0.49 18.62
N THR A 10 -3.25 -0.26 19.17
CA THR A 10 -2.90 1.02 19.81
C THR A 10 -2.62 2.16 18.82
N TRP A 11 -2.52 1.89 17.52
CA TRP A 11 -2.11 2.85 16.50
C TRP A 11 -3.27 3.20 15.57
N THR A 12 -3.60 4.49 15.45
CA THR A 12 -4.64 4.94 14.51
C THR A 12 -4.24 4.78 13.05
N SER A 13 -2.95 4.99 12.73
CA SER A 13 -2.45 4.86 11.36
C SER A 13 -0.92 4.69 11.32
N LEU A 14 -0.42 4.17 10.20
CA LEU A 14 1.00 4.10 9.87
C LEU A 14 1.23 4.67 8.47
N LYS A 15 2.14 5.64 8.36
CA LYS A 15 2.57 6.25 7.10
C LYS A 15 4.06 6.03 6.89
N PHE A 16 4.43 5.50 5.74
CA PHE A 16 5.84 5.33 5.38
C PHE A 16 6.03 5.37 3.87
N MET A 17 7.29 5.43 3.46
CA MET A 17 7.69 5.44 2.07
C MET A 17 8.84 4.45 1.88
N ILE A 18 8.78 3.69 0.80
CA ILE A 18 9.83 2.77 0.40
C ILE A 18 10.29 3.08 -1.03
N ASN A 19 11.56 2.79 -1.31
CA ASN A 19 12.08 2.78 -2.66
C ASN A 19 12.07 1.34 -3.18
N TRP A 20 11.29 1.05 -4.21
CA TRP A 20 11.21 -0.27 -4.82
C TRP A 20 11.53 -0.20 -6.30
N ARG A 21 12.64 -0.82 -6.73
CA ARG A 21 13.11 -0.80 -8.13
C ARG A 21 13.13 0.62 -8.75
N GLY A 22 13.56 1.60 -7.95
CA GLY A 22 13.61 3.01 -8.36
C GLY A 22 12.26 3.72 -8.45
N ALA A 23 11.17 3.10 -7.98
CA ALA A 23 9.90 3.76 -7.71
C ALA A 23 9.84 4.20 -6.24
N LYS A 24 9.37 5.42 -5.98
CA LYS A 24 9.02 5.92 -4.65
C LYS A 24 7.57 5.55 -4.38
N VAL A 25 7.37 4.62 -3.45
CA VAL A 25 6.06 4.11 -3.08
C VAL A 25 5.69 4.66 -1.72
N ARG A 26 4.60 5.43 -1.65
CA ARG A 26 4.04 5.91 -0.37
C ARG A 26 2.92 4.99 0.05
N ILE A 27 2.95 4.60 1.32
CA ILE A 27 1.99 3.69 1.93
C ILE A 27 1.38 4.39 3.14
N HIS A 28 0.06 4.29 3.25
CA HIS A 28 -0.69 4.70 4.44
C HIS A 28 -1.67 3.60 4.82
N VAL A 29 -1.58 3.14 6.06
CA VAL A 29 -2.43 2.08 6.62
C VAL A 29 -3.23 2.65 7.77
N THR A 30 -4.52 2.33 7.81
CA THR A 30 -5.45 2.56 8.92
C THR A 30 -6.04 1.21 9.36
N HIS A 31 -6.96 1.19 10.33
CA HIS A 31 -7.65 -0.06 10.71
C HIS A 31 -8.65 -0.54 9.64
N ASP A 32 -9.16 0.36 8.79
CA ASP A 32 -10.21 0.03 7.82
C ASP A 32 -9.64 -0.26 6.43
N ASN A 33 -8.57 0.44 6.06
CA ASN A 33 -8.02 0.38 4.73
C ASN A 33 -6.50 0.64 4.68
N PHE A 34 -5.93 0.31 3.54
CA PHE A 34 -4.59 0.68 3.15
C PHE A 34 -4.64 1.41 1.81
N SER A 35 -3.80 2.44 1.68
CA SER A 35 -3.62 3.15 0.42
C SER A 35 -2.16 3.19 -0.01
N ILE A 36 -1.98 3.13 -1.33
CA ILE A 36 -0.70 3.09 -2.01
C ILE A 36 -0.65 4.14 -3.11
N LEU A 37 0.49 4.82 -3.23
CA LEU A 37 0.76 5.79 -4.28
C LEU A 37 2.15 5.56 -4.89
N SER A 38 2.13 5.24 -6.18
CA SER A 38 3.26 5.13 -7.12
C SER A 38 3.77 6.48 -7.66
N ASN A 39 5.07 6.76 -7.76
CA ASN A 39 5.55 7.73 -8.78
C ASN A 39 5.83 7.06 -10.15
N LYS A 40 5.78 5.73 -10.20
CA LYS A 40 5.91 4.90 -11.39
C LYS A 40 4.82 3.83 -11.39
N LYS A 41 4.57 3.22 -12.54
CA LYS A 41 3.73 2.03 -12.66
C LYS A 41 4.28 0.94 -11.73
N LEU A 42 3.40 0.38 -10.90
CA LEU A 42 3.80 -0.59 -9.89
C LEU A 42 2.80 -1.74 -9.86
N GLN A 43 3.32 -2.96 -9.90
CA GLN A 43 2.57 -4.18 -9.67
C GLN A 43 2.91 -4.74 -8.28
N PHE A 44 1.89 -5.14 -7.54
CA PHE A 44 2.05 -5.73 -6.22
C PHE A 44 0.97 -6.77 -5.94
N ILE A 45 1.22 -7.60 -4.93
CA ILE A 45 0.31 -8.62 -4.46
C ILE A 45 -0.15 -8.23 -3.06
N ASN A 46 -1.45 -8.26 -2.83
CA ASN A 46 -2.05 -8.12 -1.50
C ASN A 46 -3.00 -9.30 -1.25
N TYR A 47 -2.72 -10.08 -0.20
CA TYR A 47 -3.49 -11.28 0.16
C TYR A 47 -3.81 -12.21 -1.04
N GLY A 48 -2.82 -12.47 -1.89
CA GLY A 48 -2.93 -13.33 -3.07
C GLY A 48 -3.57 -12.68 -4.30
N GLN A 49 -4.12 -11.46 -4.18
CA GLN A 49 -4.68 -10.72 -5.30
C GLN A 49 -3.62 -9.82 -5.93
N ASN A 50 -3.54 -9.84 -7.26
CA ASN A 50 -2.64 -9.00 -8.03
C ASN A 50 -3.28 -7.63 -8.27
N TYR A 51 -2.50 -6.58 -8.02
CA TYR A 51 -2.88 -5.20 -8.26
C TYR A 51 -1.84 -4.52 -9.14
N GLN A 52 -2.31 -3.53 -9.88
CA GLN A 52 -1.49 -2.60 -10.63
C GLN A 52 -1.98 -1.19 -10.38
N ILE A 53 -1.05 -0.28 -10.13
CA ILE A 53 -1.31 1.16 -10.04
C ILE A 53 -0.51 1.89 -11.11
N GLU A 54 -1.13 2.90 -11.71
CA GLU A 54 -0.46 3.79 -12.63
C GLU A 54 0.29 4.91 -11.87
N PRO A 55 1.26 5.60 -12.51
CA PRO A 55 1.98 6.70 -11.86
C PRO A 55 1.03 7.78 -11.34
N GLN A 56 1.27 8.22 -10.10
CA GLN A 56 0.51 9.24 -9.37
C GLN A 56 -0.95 8.87 -9.04
N GLU A 57 -1.37 7.64 -9.36
CA GLU A 57 -2.65 7.12 -8.93
C GLU A 57 -2.60 6.67 -7.47
N LYS A 58 -3.49 7.20 -6.63
CA LYS A 58 -3.72 6.71 -5.27
C LYS A 58 -4.76 5.59 -5.35
N MET A 59 -4.35 4.37 -5.02
CA MET A 59 -5.27 3.24 -4.88
C MET A 59 -5.53 3.00 -3.40
N GLU A 60 -6.80 2.72 -3.05
CA GLU A 60 -7.26 2.44 -1.70
C GLU A 60 -7.92 1.05 -1.67
N ILE A 61 -7.46 0.20 -0.75
CA ILE A 61 -7.85 -1.21 -0.63
C ILE A 61 -8.33 -1.44 0.80
N PRO A 62 -9.57 -1.92 1.00
CA PRO A 62 -10.06 -2.31 2.33
C PRO A 62 -9.21 -3.41 2.94
N LEU A 63 -8.96 -3.34 4.25
CA LEU A 63 -8.30 -4.44 4.95
C LEU A 63 -9.28 -5.61 5.12
N LYS A 64 -8.83 -6.82 4.76
CA LYS A 64 -9.55 -8.04 5.13
C LYS A 64 -9.40 -8.21 6.64
N LYS A 65 -10.53 -8.26 7.34
CA LYS A 65 -10.59 -8.65 8.76
C LYS A 65 -10.31 -10.13 8.92
#